data_AF-A0A8C9AFJ6-F1
#
_entry.id   AF-A0A8C9AFJ6-F1
#
_cell.length_a   1.000
_cell.length_b   1.000
_cell.length_c   1.000
_cell.angle_alpha   90.00
_cell.angle_beta   90.00
_cell.angle_gamma   90.00
#
_symmetry.space_group_name_H-M   'P 1'
#
loop_
_entity.id
_entity.type
_entity.pdbx_description
1 polymer ?
#
loop_
_entity_poly.entity_id
_entity_poly.type
_entity_poly.pdbx_seq_one_letter_code
_entity_poly.pdbx_strand_id
1 'polypeptide(L)'
;MDQESPKNSAAEIPVTSNGEVEDSHEHNFNREEFGYNADTQKLLAKNGETLLGAINFFIASVNTLVNKTIEDTLMTVKQYENARIEYDAYRTDLEELNLGPRDANTLPKIEQSQHLFQAHKEKYDKMRNDVSIKLKFLEENKVKVLHNQLVLFHNAIAAYFAGNQKQLEQTLKQFHIKLKTPGVDAPSWLEEQ
;
A
#
# COMPACT_ATOMS: atom_id res chain seq x y z
N MET A 1 77.64 -13.03 14.61
CA MET A 1 76.68 -11.92 14.46
C MET A 1 75.62 -12.36 13.46
N ASP A 2 74.85 -13.42 13.75
CA ASP A 2 73.82 -13.54 14.79
C ASP A 2 72.67 -12.55 14.57
N GLN A 3 71.58 -13.05 13.98
CA GLN A 3 70.25 -13.02 14.57
C GLN A 3 69.31 -13.89 13.71
N GLU A 4 69.14 -15.16 14.09
CA GLU A 4 67.99 -15.97 13.67
C GLU A 4 66.79 -15.60 14.53
N SER A 5 65.69 -15.20 13.88
CA SER A 5 64.38 -15.04 14.53
C SER A 5 63.83 -16.39 14.97
N PRO A 6 63.17 -16.49 16.15
CA PRO A 6 62.62 -17.74 16.64
C PRO A 6 61.41 -18.14 15.80
N LYS A 7 61.48 -19.30 15.14
CA LYS A 7 60.30 -19.96 14.54
C LYS A 7 59.37 -20.40 15.68
N ASN A 8 58.16 -19.87 15.71
CA ASN A 8 57.07 -20.37 16.53
C ASN A 8 56.95 -21.89 16.35
N SER A 9 57.15 -22.64 17.44
CA SER A 9 56.69 -24.03 17.51
C SER A 9 55.17 -23.98 17.60
N ALA A 10 54.51 -24.14 16.45
CA ALA A 10 53.10 -24.50 16.45
C ALA A 10 53.01 -25.87 17.12
N ALA A 11 52.28 -25.96 18.22
CA ALA A 11 51.99 -27.23 18.87
C ALA A 11 51.29 -28.14 17.86
N GLU A 12 51.98 -29.18 17.39
CA GLU A 12 51.35 -30.26 16.64
C GLU A 12 50.35 -30.94 17.58
N ILE A 13 49.06 -30.77 17.27
CA ILE A 13 47.99 -31.48 17.96
C ILE A 13 48.09 -32.94 17.50
N PRO A 14 48.32 -33.92 18.39
CA PRO A 14 48.34 -35.32 17.99
C PRO A 14 46.95 -35.70 17.52
N VAL A 15 46.83 -36.10 16.25
CA VAL A 15 45.59 -36.69 15.71
C VAL A 15 45.46 -38.07 16.34
N THR A 16 44.71 -38.15 17.43
CA THR A 16 44.32 -39.44 18.00
C THR A 16 43.31 -40.10 17.07
N SER A 17 43.73 -41.17 16.41
CA SER A 17 42.87 -42.06 15.63
C SER A 17 41.85 -42.77 16.54
N ASN A 18 40.76 -42.10 16.89
CA ASN A 18 39.56 -42.67 17.50
C ASN A 18 38.32 -42.35 16.65
N GLY A 19 38.35 -42.78 15.38
CA GLY A 19 37.39 -42.39 14.35
C GLY A 19 36.08 -43.17 14.24
N GLU A 20 35.49 -43.69 15.33
CA GLU A 20 34.23 -44.45 15.20
C GLU A 20 33.10 -44.10 16.20
N VAL A 21 33.32 -43.20 17.16
CA VAL A 21 32.26 -42.84 18.15
C VAL A 21 31.82 -41.36 18.05
N GLU A 22 32.69 -40.43 17.65
CA GLU A 22 32.36 -39.01 17.54
C GLU A 22 31.49 -38.66 16.32
N ASP A 23 31.62 -39.41 15.21
CA ASP A 23 30.92 -39.15 13.94
C ASP A 23 29.40 -39.31 14.06
N SER A 24 28.92 -40.25 14.88
CA SER A 24 27.48 -40.47 15.09
C SER A 24 26.79 -39.29 15.78
N HIS A 25 27.47 -38.58 16.68
CA HIS A 25 26.88 -37.47 17.43
C HIS A 25 26.91 -36.18 16.60
N GLU A 26 28.00 -35.91 15.89
CA GLU A 26 28.09 -34.79 14.93
C GLU A 26 27.10 -34.95 13.76
N HIS A 27 26.94 -36.18 13.25
CA HIS A 27 26.03 -36.46 12.15
C HIS A 27 24.55 -36.38 12.57
N ASN A 28 24.22 -36.71 13.83
CA ASN A 28 22.88 -36.48 14.39
C ASN A 28 22.63 -35.00 14.68
N PHE A 29 23.62 -34.28 15.22
CA PHE A 29 23.54 -32.84 15.48
C PHE A 29 23.29 -32.04 14.20
N ASN A 30 24.09 -32.26 13.15
CA ASN A 30 23.90 -31.62 11.85
C ASN A 30 22.52 -31.91 11.24
N ARG A 31 22.04 -33.16 11.39
CA ARG A 31 20.72 -33.55 10.89
C ARG A 31 19.58 -32.82 11.59
N GLU A 32 19.71 -32.59 12.90
CA GLU A 32 18.72 -31.84 13.68
C GLU A 32 18.73 -30.34 13.34
N GLU A 33 19.91 -29.73 13.18
CA GLU A 33 20.03 -28.31 12.79
C GLU A 33 19.50 -28.03 11.38
N PHE A 34 19.89 -28.84 10.39
CA PHE A 34 19.36 -28.71 9.02
C PHE A 34 17.85 -29.00 8.96
N GLY A 35 17.38 -29.97 9.76
CA GLY A 35 15.95 -30.28 9.87
C GLY A 35 15.14 -29.11 10.40
N TYR A 36 15.58 -28.51 11.52
CA TYR A 36 14.95 -27.33 12.11
C TYR A 36 14.91 -26.13 11.15
N ASN A 37 16.02 -25.85 10.46
CA ASN A 37 16.09 -24.78 9.47
C ASN A 37 15.14 -25.04 8.29
N ALA A 38 15.09 -26.27 7.79
CA ALA A 38 14.18 -26.65 6.72
C ALA A 38 12.72 -26.47 7.14
N ASP A 39 12.35 -26.86 8.36
CA ASP A 39 10.98 -26.73 8.86
C ASP A 39 10.58 -25.27 9.09
N THR A 40 11.52 -24.44 9.55
CA THR A 40 11.34 -22.98 9.65
C THR A 40 11.03 -22.37 8.27
N GLN A 41 11.82 -22.71 7.25
CA GLN A 41 11.60 -22.19 5.90
C GLN A 41 10.28 -22.67 5.29
N LYS A 42 9.91 -23.94 5.48
CA LYS A 42 8.61 -24.46 5.03
C LYS A 42 7.44 -23.75 5.70
N LEU A 43 7.52 -23.50 7.00
CA LEU A 43 6.49 -22.78 7.74
C LEU A 43 6.35 -21.33 7.25
N LEU A 44 7.47 -20.62 7.13
CA LEU A 44 7.50 -19.25 6.61
C LEU A 44 6.91 -19.19 5.20
N ALA A 45 7.27 -20.11 4.31
CA ALA A 45 6.72 -20.20 2.97
C ALA A 45 5.21 -20.40 2.99
N LYS A 46 4.71 -21.37 3.76
CA LYS A 46 3.27 -21.65 3.89
C LYS A 46 2.47 -20.45 4.42
N ASN A 47 2.96 -19.79 5.48
CA ASN A 47 2.32 -18.59 6.01
C ASN A 47 2.43 -17.42 5.01
N GLY A 48 3.53 -17.36 4.25
CA GLY A 48 3.77 -16.39 3.20
C GLY A 48 2.81 -16.51 2.03
N GLU A 49 2.43 -17.73 1.63
CA GLU A 49 1.39 -17.96 0.62
C GLU A 49 0.04 -17.37 1.03
N THR A 50 -0.33 -17.52 2.31
CA THR A 50 -1.57 -16.93 2.85
C THR A 50 -1.50 -15.41 2.84
N LEU A 51 -0.38 -14.83 3.28
CA LEU A 51 -0.16 -13.38 3.23
C LEU A 51 -0.21 -12.85 1.80
N LEU A 52 0.42 -13.55 0.85
CA LEU A 52 0.41 -13.19 -0.57
C LEU A 52 -1.03 -13.14 -1.12
N GLY A 53 -1.87 -14.11 -0.74
CA GLY A 53 -3.30 -14.10 -1.08
C GLY A 53 -4.01 -12.85 -0.57
N ALA A 54 -3.77 -12.47 0.69
CA ALA A 54 -4.37 -11.27 1.28
C ALA A 54 -3.88 -9.97 0.60
N ILE A 55 -2.59 -9.88 0.26
CA ILE A 55 -2.02 -8.73 -0.45
C ILE A 55 -2.61 -8.62 -1.86
N ASN A 56 -2.73 -9.72 -2.59
CA ASN A 56 -3.35 -9.73 -3.91
C ASN A 56 -4.82 -9.30 -3.85
N PHE A 57 -5.56 -9.75 -2.84
CA PHE A 57 -6.94 -9.32 -2.61
C PHE A 57 -7.04 -7.82 -2.34
N PHE A 58 -6.15 -7.27 -1.51
CA PHE A 58 -6.06 -5.83 -1.25
C PHE A 58 -5.79 -5.05 -2.54
N ILE A 59 -4.78 -5.46 -3.32
CA ILE A 59 -4.42 -4.82 -4.60
C ILE A 59 -5.60 -4.84 -5.56
N ALA A 60 -6.28 -5.98 -5.73
CA ALA A 60 -7.43 -6.09 -6.63
C ALA A 60 -8.60 -5.18 -6.20
N SER A 61 -8.82 -5.04 -4.90
CA SER A 61 -9.87 -4.18 -4.34
C SER A 61 -9.56 -2.70 -4.56
N VAL A 62 -8.32 -2.26 -4.29
CA VAL A 62 -7.87 -0.88 -4.54
C VAL A 62 -7.88 -0.57 -6.04
N ASN A 63 -7.44 -1.52 -6.87
CA ASN A 63 -7.48 -1.39 -8.33
C ASN A 63 -8.91 -1.15 -8.82
N THR A 64 -9.89 -1.83 -8.26
CA THR A 64 -11.32 -1.60 -8.56
C THR A 64 -11.77 -0.20 -8.14
N LEU A 65 -11.41 0.25 -6.94
CA LEU A 65 -11.75 1.60 -6.47
C LEU A 65 -11.20 2.67 -7.42
N VAL A 66 -9.94 2.55 -7.84
CA VAL A 66 -9.27 3.53 -8.69
C VAL A 66 -9.78 3.45 -10.13
N ASN A 67 -9.61 2.29 -10.77
CA ASN A 67 -9.81 2.17 -12.22
C ASN A 67 -11.26 1.95 -12.64
N LYS A 68 -12.19 1.75 -11.69
CA LYS A 68 -13.63 1.67 -11.99
C LYS A 68 -14.41 2.78 -11.30
N THR A 69 -14.36 2.84 -9.97
CA THR A 69 -15.22 3.76 -9.21
C THR A 69 -14.82 5.23 -9.39
N ILE A 70 -13.52 5.54 -9.24
CA ILE A 70 -13.02 6.91 -9.44
C ILE A 70 -13.12 7.28 -10.92
N GLU A 71 -12.78 6.38 -11.85
CA GLU A 71 -12.88 6.67 -13.30
C GLU A 71 -14.32 6.99 -13.74
N ASP A 72 -15.34 6.28 -13.24
CA ASP A 72 -16.75 6.61 -13.54
C ASP A 72 -17.13 8.04 -13.10
N THR A 73 -16.58 8.51 -11.97
CA THR A 73 -16.78 9.88 -11.52
C THR A 73 -16.04 10.88 -12.40
N LEU A 74 -14.79 10.56 -12.78
CA LEU A 74 -13.99 11.39 -13.68
C LEU A 74 -14.62 11.54 -15.07
N MET A 75 -15.31 10.51 -15.57
CA MET A 75 -16.08 10.60 -16.81
C MET A 75 -17.19 11.65 -16.74
N THR A 76 -17.89 11.75 -15.61
CA THR A 76 -18.90 12.80 -15.40
C THR A 76 -18.27 14.18 -15.23
N VAL A 77 -17.10 14.28 -14.58
CA VAL A 77 -16.34 15.53 -14.51
C VAL A 77 -15.93 16.02 -15.90
N LYS A 78 -15.44 15.13 -16.78
CA LYS A 78 -15.10 15.46 -18.18
C LYS A 78 -16.33 16.00 -18.93
N GLN A 79 -17.50 15.40 -18.76
CA GLN A 79 -18.74 15.88 -19.38
C GLN A 79 -19.18 17.25 -18.86
N TYR A 80 -19.05 17.49 -17.56
CA TYR A 80 -19.29 18.79 -16.94
C TYR A 80 -18.35 19.87 -17.48
N GLU A 81 -17.05 19.56 -17.60
CA GLU A 81 -16.06 20.49 -18.14
C GLU A 81 -16.37 20.88 -19.59
N ASN A 82 -16.76 19.90 -20.43
CA ASN A 82 -17.21 20.18 -21.79
C ASN A 82 -18.46 21.07 -21.82
N ALA A 83 -19.45 20.78 -20.97
CA ALA A 83 -20.67 21.60 -20.88
C ALA A 83 -20.37 23.04 -20.40
N ARG A 84 -19.40 23.22 -19.50
CA ARG A 84 -18.94 24.53 -19.04
C ARG A 84 -18.31 25.34 -20.17
N ILE A 85 -17.41 24.74 -20.94
CA ILE A 85 -16.75 25.41 -22.07
C ILE A 85 -17.78 25.85 -23.11
N GLU A 86 -18.71 24.97 -23.48
CA GLU A 86 -19.80 25.32 -24.41
C GLU A 86 -20.67 26.47 -23.88
N TYR A 87 -21.06 26.39 -22.60
CA TYR A 87 -21.85 27.46 -21.95
C TYR A 87 -21.14 28.82 -21.99
N ASP A 88 -19.85 28.85 -21.65
CA ASP A 88 -19.06 30.08 -21.65
C ASP A 88 -18.87 30.67 -23.06
N ALA A 89 -18.74 29.81 -24.09
CA ALA A 89 -18.69 30.23 -25.48
C ALA A 89 -20.00 30.93 -25.89
N TYR A 90 -21.15 30.29 -25.69
CA TYR A 90 -22.45 30.89 -26.05
C TYR A 90 -22.81 32.10 -25.21
N ARG A 91 -22.37 32.16 -23.95
CA ARG A 91 -22.50 33.37 -23.12
C ARG A 91 -21.73 34.54 -23.74
N THR A 92 -20.50 34.30 -24.17
CA THR A 92 -19.64 35.31 -24.81
C THR A 92 -20.24 35.77 -26.14
N ASP A 93 -20.70 34.86 -26.99
CA ASP A 93 -21.34 35.19 -28.27
C ASP A 93 -22.59 36.07 -28.08
N LEU A 94 -23.42 35.78 -27.08
CA LEU A 94 -24.60 36.58 -26.75
C LEU A 94 -24.22 37.97 -26.21
N GLU A 95 -23.17 38.05 -25.36
CA GLU A 95 -22.65 39.32 -24.85
C GLU A 95 -22.11 40.20 -26.00
N GLU A 96 -21.36 39.62 -26.93
CA GLU A 96 -20.82 40.33 -28.11
C GLU A 96 -21.93 40.84 -29.03
N LEU A 97 -22.92 40.01 -29.36
CA LEU A 97 -24.07 40.42 -30.19
C LEU A 97 -24.88 41.54 -29.55
N ASN A 98 -24.98 41.57 -28.21
CA ASN A 98 -25.69 42.62 -27.49
C ASN A 98 -24.97 43.98 -27.47
N LEU A 99 -23.67 44.02 -27.74
CA LEU A 99 -22.91 45.26 -27.94
C LEU A 99 -23.11 45.84 -29.35
N GLY A 100 -23.60 45.04 -30.29
CA GLY A 100 -23.87 45.44 -31.67
C GLY A 100 -25.17 46.23 -31.86
N PRO A 101 -25.41 46.75 -33.08
CA PRO A 101 -26.63 47.48 -33.42
C PRO A 101 -27.86 46.56 -33.40
N ARG A 102 -29.01 47.10 -32.96
CA ARG A 102 -30.31 46.38 -32.93
C ARG A 102 -31.16 46.70 -34.15
N ASP A 103 -30.68 46.30 -35.32
CA ASP A 103 -31.41 46.43 -36.58
C ASP A 103 -32.21 45.15 -36.94
N ALA A 104 -33.00 45.22 -38.00
CA ALA A 104 -33.88 44.13 -38.45
C ALA A 104 -33.12 42.84 -38.85
N ASN A 105 -31.81 42.93 -39.15
CA ASN A 105 -30.98 41.78 -39.50
C ASN A 105 -30.31 41.14 -38.28
N THR A 106 -30.06 41.93 -37.24
CA THR A 106 -29.33 41.52 -36.03
C THR A 106 -30.28 40.99 -34.94
N LEU A 107 -31.49 41.55 -34.84
CA LEU A 107 -32.52 41.10 -33.89
C LEU A 107 -32.78 39.58 -33.93
N PRO A 108 -33.01 38.95 -35.10
CA PRO A 108 -33.22 37.49 -35.16
C PRO A 108 -32.00 36.68 -34.69
N LYS A 109 -30.77 37.18 -34.90
CA LYS A 109 -29.54 36.52 -34.43
C LYS A 109 -29.39 36.59 -32.92
N ILE A 110 -29.79 37.72 -32.32
CA ILE A 110 -29.82 37.88 -30.85
C ILE A 110 -30.83 36.90 -30.26
N GLU A 111 -32.05 36.79 -30.81
CA GLU A 111 -33.06 35.85 -30.35
C GLU A 111 -32.58 34.39 -30.44
N GLN A 112 -31.97 34.02 -31.56
CA GLN A 112 -31.37 32.69 -31.73
C GLN A 112 -30.26 32.42 -30.71
N SER A 113 -29.35 33.38 -30.52
CA SER A 113 -28.25 33.26 -29.56
C SER A 113 -28.77 33.16 -28.11
N GLN A 114 -29.84 33.89 -27.77
CA GLN A 114 -30.52 33.80 -26.49
C GLN A 114 -31.04 32.38 -26.21
N HIS A 115 -31.65 31.73 -27.21
CA HIS A 115 -32.12 30.36 -27.10
C HIS A 115 -30.97 29.36 -26.91
N LEU A 116 -29.88 29.50 -27.67
CA LEU A 116 -28.70 28.64 -27.55
C LEU A 116 -28.04 28.79 -26.18
N PHE A 117 -27.85 30.03 -25.71
CA PHE A 117 -27.35 30.32 -24.37
C PHE A 117 -28.18 29.62 -23.29
N GLN A 118 -29.51 29.73 -23.36
CA GLN A 118 -30.40 29.12 -22.36
C GLN A 118 -30.29 27.59 -22.37
N ALA A 119 -30.26 26.97 -23.54
CA ALA A 119 -30.10 25.51 -23.67
C ALA A 119 -28.78 25.01 -23.08
N HIS A 120 -27.66 25.70 -23.37
CA HIS A 120 -26.34 25.34 -22.83
C HIS A 120 -26.22 25.65 -21.33
N LYS A 121 -26.88 26.70 -20.84
CA LYS A 121 -26.97 27.00 -19.40
C LYS A 121 -27.66 25.86 -18.64
N GLU A 122 -28.79 25.36 -19.15
CA GLU A 122 -29.51 24.24 -18.53
C GLU A 122 -28.68 22.95 -18.52
N LYS A 123 -27.98 22.66 -19.63
CA LYS A 123 -27.05 21.52 -19.72
C LYS A 123 -25.92 21.64 -18.69
N TYR A 124 -25.30 22.82 -18.58
CA TYR A 124 -24.25 23.10 -17.61
C TYR A 124 -24.75 22.96 -16.16
N ASP A 125 -25.88 23.59 -15.82
CA ASP A 125 -26.48 23.56 -14.48
C ASP A 125 -26.82 22.11 -14.06
N LYS A 126 -27.34 21.31 -15.00
CA LYS A 126 -27.59 19.88 -14.77
C LYS A 126 -26.29 19.11 -14.48
N MET A 127 -25.29 19.24 -15.35
CA MET A 127 -24.01 18.52 -15.18
C MET A 127 -23.28 18.92 -13.89
N ARG A 128 -23.40 20.20 -13.49
CA ARG A 128 -22.87 20.69 -12.21
C ARG A 128 -23.49 19.96 -11.02
N ASN A 129 -24.81 19.74 -11.04
CA ASN A 129 -25.50 18.99 -10.01
C ASN A 129 -25.09 17.51 -10.03
N ASP A 130 -25.02 16.89 -11.21
CA ASP A 130 -24.63 15.49 -11.36
C ASP A 130 -23.21 15.23 -10.81
N VAL A 131 -22.25 16.11 -11.10
CA VAL A 131 -20.88 16.04 -10.53
C VAL A 131 -20.91 16.19 -9.02
N SER A 132 -21.67 17.15 -8.48
CA SER A 132 -21.75 17.36 -7.03
C SER A 132 -22.27 16.11 -6.31
N ILE A 133 -23.28 15.46 -6.87
CA ILE A 133 -23.86 14.23 -6.32
C ILE A 133 -22.87 13.07 -6.43
N LYS A 134 -22.26 12.85 -7.60
CA LYS A 134 -21.28 11.76 -7.78
C LYS A 134 -20.07 11.91 -6.87
N LEU A 135 -19.55 13.11 -6.67
CA LEU A 135 -18.43 13.34 -5.75
C LEU A 135 -18.78 12.99 -4.31
N LYS A 136 -20.00 13.30 -3.85
CA LYS A 136 -20.46 12.88 -2.51
C LYS A 136 -20.52 11.37 -2.37
N PHE A 137 -21.12 10.67 -3.35
CA PHE A 137 -21.17 9.21 -3.32
C PHE A 137 -19.78 8.57 -3.42
N LEU A 138 -18.90 9.14 -4.24
CA LEU A 138 -17.52 8.68 -4.35
C LEU A 138 -16.79 8.82 -3.02
N GLU A 139 -16.95 9.94 -2.31
CA GLU A 139 -16.30 10.14 -1.01
C GLU A 139 -16.76 9.09 0.00
N GLU A 140 -18.07 8.87 0.12
CA GLU A 140 -18.60 7.84 1.01
C GLU A 140 -18.10 6.44 0.66
N ASN A 141 -18.09 6.09 -0.63
CA ASN A 141 -17.62 4.78 -1.09
C ASN A 141 -16.11 4.61 -0.86
N LYS A 142 -15.31 5.63 -1.19
CA LYS A 142 -13.86 5.65 -1.01
C LYS A 142 -13.49 5.42 0.45
N VAL A 143 -14.12 6.14 1.38
CA VAL A 143 -13.89 5.98 2.82
C VAL A 143 -14.24 4.56 3.28
N LYS A 144 -15.42 4.05 2.89
CA LYS A 144 -15.87 2.69 3.26
C LYS A 144 -14.90 1.61 2.75
N VAL A 145 -14.52 1.69 1.47
CA VAL A 145 -13.62 0.70 0.85
C VAL A 145 -12.23 0.79 1.48
N LEU A 146 -11.62 1.97 1.54
CA LEU A 146 -10.28 2.12 2.09
C LEU A 146 -10.20 1.72 3.56
N HIS A 147 -11.19 2.09 4.38
CA HIS A 147 -11.21 1.67 5.78
C HIS A 147 -11.17 0.15 5.90
N ASN A 148 -12.07 -0.56 5.21
CA ASN A 148 -12.11 -2.02 5.26
C ASN A 148 -10.83 -2.66 4.71
N GLN A 149 -10.34 -2.18 3.56
CA GLN A 149 -9.17 -2.76 2.90
C GLN A 149 -7.88 -2.53 3.68
N LEU A 150 -7.68 -1.35 4.28
CA LEU A 150 -6.51 -1.06 5.10
C LEU A 150 -6.51 -1.89 6.39
N VAL A 151 -7.67 -2.09 7.01
CA VAL A 151 -7.80 -2.96 8.20
C VAL A 151 -7.46 -4.40 7.84
N LEU A 152 -8.03 -4.94 6.76
CA LEU A 152 -7.73 -6.32 6.32
C LEU A 152 -6.25 -6.51 5.98
N PHE A 153 -5.66 -5.55 5.28
CA PHE A 153 -4.24 -5.57 4.93
C PHE A 153 -3.35 -5.58 6.17
N HIS A 154 -3.61 -4.67 7.14
CA HIS A 154 -2.86 -4.64 8.40
C HIS A 154 -3.01 -5.93 9.19
N ASN A 155 -4.25 -6.46 9.31
CA ASN A 155 -4.52 -7.70 10.02
C ASN A 155 -3.81 -8.90 9.39
N ALA A 156 -3.72 -8.95 8.05
CA ALA A 156 -2.98 -10.01 7.37
C ALA A 156 -1.48 -9.97 7.69
N ILE A 157 -0.88 -8.78 7.73
CA ILE A 157 0.53 -8.61 8.13
C ILE A 157 0.74 -9.04 9.58
N ALA A 158 -0.12 -8.56 10.49
CA ALA A 158 -0.05 -8.94 11.90
C ALA A 158 -0.20 -10.46 12.11
N ALA A 159 -1.15 -11.08 11.40
CA ALA A 159 -1.37 -12.52 11.44
C ALA A 159 -0.18 -13.33 10.91
N TYR A 160 0.50 -12.85 9.85
CA TYR A 160 1.72 -13.49 9.35
C TYR A 160 2.81 -13.51 10.43
N PHE A 161 3.10 -12.38 11.07
CA PHE A 161 4.13 -12.33 12.12
C PHE A 161 3.73 -13.12 13.37
N ALA A 162 2.48 -13.01 13.83
CA ALA A 162 1.98 -13.78 14.96
C ALA A 162 2.02 -15.30 14.68
N GLY A 163 1.65 -15.73 13.47
CA GLY A 163 1.72 -17.12 13.02
C GLY A 163 3.13 -17.69 12.93
N ASN A 164 4.14 -16.81 12.81
CA ASN A 164 5.55 -17.17 12.75
C ASN A 164 6.29 -17.00 14.10
N GLN A 165 5.66 -16.42 15.11
CA GLN A 165 6.30 -16.02 16.37
C GLN A 165 6.96 -17.20 17.10
N LYS A 166 6.26 -18.34 17.22
CA LYS A 166 6.78 -19.51 17.95
C LYS A 166 8.09 -20.03 17.37
N GLN A 167 8.21 -20.05 16.04
CA GLN A 167 9.41 -20.49 15.35
C GLN A 167 10.54 -19.47 15.52
N LEU A 168 10.22 -18.18 15.47
CA LEU A 168 11.18 -17.11 15.73
C LEU A 168 11.74 -17.18 17.16
N GLU A 169 10.90 -17.39 18.17
CA GLU A 169 11.30 -17.56 19.57
C GLU A 169 12.23 -18.76 19.78
N GLN A 170 11.96 -19.88 19.09
CA GLN A 170 12.82 -21.06 19.14
C GLN A 170 14.20 -20.76 18.52
N THR A 171 14.24 -20.06 17.39
CA THR A 171 15.50 -19.66 16.75
C THR A 171 16.30 -18.72 17.67
N LEU A 172 15.64 -17.76 18.31
CA LEU A 172 16.30 -16.81 19.22
C LEU A 172 16.96 -17.48 20.45
N LYS A 173 16.39 -18.60 20.93
CA LYS A 173 17.00 -19.38 22.01
C LYS A 173 18.35 -19.98 21.61
N GLN A 174 18.52 -20.39 20.34
CA GLN A 174 19.79 -20.91 19.83
C GLN A 174 20.88 -19.83 19.82
N PHE A 175 20.51 -18.58 19.53
CA PHE A 175 21.44 -17.45 19.53
C PHE A 175 21.81 -16.93 20.93
N HIS A 176 21.25 -17.48 22.02
CA HIS A 176 21.38 -16.93 23.38
C HIS A 176 21.01 -15.44 23.49
N ILE A 177 20.22 -14.92 22.56
CA ILE A 177 19.77 -13.52 22.56
C ILE A 177 18.62 -13.39 23.56
N LYS A 178 18.89 -12.77 24.71
CA LYS A 178 17.82 -12.28 25.59
C LYS A 178 17.22 -11.02 24.96
N LEU A 179 16.02 -11.11 24.39
CA LEU A 179 15.28 -9.92 24.01
C LEU A 179 14.98 -9.11 25.28
N LYS A 180 15.53 -7.90 25.36
CA LYS A 180 15.10 -6.92 26.34
C LYS A 180 13.73 -6.41 25.93
N THR A 181 12.73 -6.59 26.78
CA THR A 181 11.41 -6.00 26.60
C THR A 181 11.55 -4.48 26.73
N PRO A 182 11.19 -3.67 25.72
CA PRO A 182 11.23 -2.22 25.84
C PRO A 182 10.28 -1.78 26.96
N GLY A 183 10.80 -1.15 28.02
CA GLY A 183 10.00 -0.55 29.09
C GLY A 183 10.00 -1.24 30.45
N VAL A 184 10.77 -2.31 30.67
CA VAL A 184 10.81 -3.02 31.98
C VAL A 184 11.89 -2.48 32.93
N ASP A 185 12.94 -1.84 32.40
CA ASP A 185 14.10 -1.38 33.20
C ASP A 185 14.06 0.12 33.57
N ALA A 186 13.02 0.87 33.17
CA ALA A 186 12.88 2.29 33.52
C ALA A 186 11.78 2.42 34.59
N PRO A 187 12.11 2.80 35.85
CA PRO A 187 11.09 3.12 36.83
C PRO A 187 10.19 4.22 36.27
N SER A 188 8.88 4.07 36.49
CA SER A 188 7.92 5.10 36.15
C SER A 188 8.24 6.34 36.96
N TRP A 189 8.39 7.50 36.32
CA TRP A 189 8.59 8.79 37.00
C TRP A 189 7.48 9.11 38.03
N LEU A 190 6.34 8.40 37.95
CA LEU A 190 5.22 8.46 38.90
C LEU A 190 5.47 7.72 40.22
N GLU A 191 6.47 6.85 40.31
CA GLU A 191 6.83 6.14 41.54
C GLU A 191 7.82 6.94 42.42
N GLU A 192 8.28 8.12 41.97
CA GLU A 192 9.22 9.00 42.68
C GLU A 192 8.56 10.17 43.45
N GLN A 193 7.24 10.16 43.69
CA GLN A 193 6.55 11.20 44.50
C GLN A 193 5.89 10.68 45.78
#